data_AF-A0A8B8QBU6-F1
#
_entry.id   AF-A0A8B8QBU6-F1
#
_cell.length_a   1.000
_cell.length_b   1.000
_cell.length_c   1.000
_cell.angle_alpha   90.00
_cell.angle_beta   90.00
_cell.angle_gamma   90.00
#
_symmetry.space_group_name_H-M   'P 1'
#
loop_
_entity.id
_entity.type
_entity.pdbx_description
1 polymer ?
#
loop_
_entity_poly.entity_id
_entity_poly.type
_entity_poly.pdbx_seq_one_letter_code
_entity_poly.pdbx_strand_id
1 'polypeptide(L)'
;MDLATPSPAEAEDEWELCNDDGFVYKRKKRRLDPSAAAAPPPPQPPPDPLAEENHRRERKRKALLKIKGRYQEELALWEHLSNTCRAMQEKARELQLEREKERERASSLSGSADEELDRQRSDFGSTIDKLLLQAEAQEALINDVSNLCDVAEELSSVQEEQLKQSLFDLPVWASPQELMAALCDELNCKKQLCATCQIFVM
;
A
#
# COMPACT_ATOMS: atom_id res chain seq x y z
N MET A 1 33.33 -42.44 -32.43
CA MET A 1 32.51 -41.31 -31.97
C MET A 1 32.15 -41.64 -30.53
N ASP A 2 33.01 -41.25 -29.59
CA ASP A 2 32.83 -41.54 -28.17
C ASP A 2 32.07 -40.40 -27.53
N LEU A 3 30.84 -40.67 -27.09
CA LEU A 3 30.02 -39.78 -26.30
C LEU A 3 30.44 -39.92 -24.84
N ALA A 4 31.25 -38.97 -24.36
CA ALA A 4 31.57 -38.84 -22.95
C ALA A 4 30.34 -38.32 -22.20
N THR A 5 29.66 -39.22 -21.49
CA THR A 5 28.64 -38.87 -20.50
C THR A 5 29.33 -38.18 -19.32
N PRO A 6 29.04 -36.89 -19.01
CA PRO A 6 29.60 -36.27 -17.82
C PRO A 6 28.99 -36.93 -16.58
N SER A 7 29.88 -37.43 -15.72
CA SER A 7 29.57 -37.97 -14.41
C SER A 7 28.84 -36.93 -13.56
N PRO A 8 27.80 -37.29 -12.77
CA PRO A 8 27.04 -36.35 -11.93
C PRO A 8 27.87 -35.68 -10.83
N ALA A 9 29.11 -36.10 -10.60
CA ALA A 9 30.01 -35.53 -9.59
C ALA A 9 30.52 -34.10 -9.92
N GLU A 10 30.45 -33.64 -11.17
CA GLU A 10 30.92 -32.28 -11.54
C GLU A 10 29.84 -31.19 -11.43
N ALA A 11 28.56 -31.58 -11.27
CA ALA A 11 27.45 -30.63 -11.20
C ALA A 11 27.26 -30.02 -9.80
N GLU A 12 27.68 -30.72 -8.74
CA GLU A 12 27.57 -30.25 -7.35
C GLU A 12 28.61 -29.17 -7.03
N ASP A 13 29.76 -29.16 -7.72
CA ASP A 13 30.88 -28.26 -7.48
C ASP A 13 30.73 -26.87 -8.17
N GLU A 14 29.62 -26.64 -8.87
CA GLU A 14 29.34 -25.41 -9.61
C GLU A 14 28.63 -24.32 -8.78
N TRP A 15 28.09 -24.67 -7.61
CA TRP A 15 27.29 -23.77 -6.78
C TRP A 15 28.04 -23.34 -5.51
N GLU A 16 28.19 -22.04 -5.31
CA GLU A 16 28.74 -21.46 -4.08
C GLU A 16 27.62 -20.97 -3.16
N LEU A 17 27.75 -21.23 -1.86
CA LEU A 17 26.84 -20.74 -0.84
C LEU A 17 27.22 -19.30 -0.49
N CYS A 18 26.31 -18.35 -0.72
CA CYS A 18 26.53 -16.93 -0.45
C CYS A 18 25.59 -16.44 0.64
N ASN A 19 26.13 -15.65 1.56
CA ASN A 19 25.37 -15.01 2.62
C ASN A 19 25.40 -13.50 2.39
N ASP A 20 24.27 -12.97 1.90
CA ASP A 20 24.06 -11.53 1.76
C ASP A 20 23.00 -11.12 2.80
N ASP A 21 23.38 -10.29 3.77
CA ASP A 21 22.48 -9.73 4.79
C ASP A 21 21.69 -10.77 5.63
N GLY A 22 22.25 -11.98 5.85
CA GLY A 22 21.60 -13.05 6.61
C GLY A 22 20.69 -13.96 5.78
N PHE A 23 20.55 -13.67 4.47
CA PHE A 23 19.95 -14.58 3.51
C PHE A 23 21.02 -15.43 2.86
N VAL A 24 20.93 -16.74 3.12
CA VAL A 24 21.81 -17.74 2.55
C VAL A 24 21.18 -18.30 1.27
N TYR A 25 21.82 -18.08 0.13
CA TYR A 25 21.39 -18.61 -1.16
C TYR A 25 22.53 -19.26 -1.93
N LYS A 26 22.18 -20.18 -2.83
CA LYS A 26 23.13 -20.80 -3.76
C LYS A 26 23.23 -19.94 -5.02
N ARG A 27 24.43 -19.54 -5.41
CA ARG A 27 24.66 -18.93 -6.73
C ARG A 27 25.67 -19.69 -7.56
N LYS A 28 25.50 -19.62 -8.88
CA LYS A 28 26.38 -20.28 -9.83
C LYS A 28 27.75 -19.60 -9.80
N LYS A 29 28.81 -20.36 -9.56
CA LYS A 29 30.19 -19.88 -9.53
C LYS A 29 30.50 -19.25 -10.90
N ARG A 30 30.95 -17.99 -10.91
CA ARG A 30 31.34 -17.33 -12.16
C ARG A 30 32.52 -18.10 -12.76
N ARG A 31 32.36 -18.62 -13.98
CA ARG A 31 33.43 -19.33 -14.69
C ARG A 31 34.55 -18.35 -15.03
N LEU A 32 35.52 -18.21 -14.13
CA LEU A 32 36.85 -17.73 -14.50
C LEU A 32 37.49 -18.85 -15.31
N ASP A 33 37.83 -18.54 -16.55
CA ASP A 33 38.51 -19.42 -17.49
C ASP A 33 39.70 -20.14 -16.79
N PRO A 34 39.79 -21.48 -16.81
CA PRO A 34 40.85 -22.21 -16.11
C PRO A 34 42.26 -21.83 -16.60
N SER A 35 42.38 -21.22 -17.79
CA SER A 35 43.67 -20.76 -18.33
C SER A 35 44.22 -19.48 -17.67
N ALA A 36 43.42 -18.77 -16.86
CA ALA A 36 43.90 -17.61 -16.09
C ALA A 36 44.27 -17.98 -14.63
N ALA A 37 44.10 -19.23 -14.22
CA ALA A 37 44.30 -19.71 -12.85
C ALA A 37 45.76 -20.08 -12.49
N ALA A 38 46.76 -19.62 -13.25
CA ALA A 38 48.17 -19.87 -12.94
C ALA A 38 48.76 -18.93 -11.87
N ALA A 39 47.98 -17.99 -11.31
CA ALA A 39 48.36 -17.25 -10.13
C ALA A 39 47.14 -16.97 -9.25
N PRO A 40 47.14 -17.36 -7.97
CA PRO A 40 46.12 -16.88 -7.04
C PRO A 40 46.25 -15.35 -6.96
N PRO A 41 45.16 -14.57 -7.17
CA PRO A 41 45.19 -13.17 -6.82
C PRO A 41 45.57 -13.04 -5.33
N PRO A 42 46.41 -12.06 -4.96
CA PRO A 42 46.85 -11.92 -3.58
C PRO A 42 45.62 -11.84 -2.66
N PRO A 43 45.67 -12.46 -1.46
CA PRO A 43 44.56 -12.41 -0.52
C PRO A 43 44.21 -10.94 -0.26
N GLN A 44 43.05 -10.52 -0.75
CA GLN A 44 42.55 -9.20 -0.43
C GLN A 44 42.33 -9.16 1.09
N PRO A 45 42.86 -8.14 1.78
CA PRO A 45 42.61 -8.01 3.21
C PRO A 45 41.09 -8.06 3.45
N PRO A 46 40.61 -8.84 4.44
CA PRO A 46 39.20 -8.80 4.80
C PRO A 46 38.80 -7.34 5.06
N PRO A 47 37.69 -6.85 4.48
CA PRO A 47 37.21 -5.51 4.73
C PRO A 47 37.14 -5.25 6.23
N ASP A 48 37.61 -4.08 6.67
CA ASP A 48 37.54 -3.69 8.09
C ASP A 48 36.07 -3.73 8.53
N PRO A 49 35.69 -4.59 9.50
CA PRO A 49 34.31 -4.73 9.96
C PRO A 49 33.68 -3.40 10.39
N LEU A 50 34.50 -2.47 10.91
CA LEU A 50 34.04 -1.16 11.34
C LEU A 50 33.71 -0.24 10.14
N ALA A 51 34.51 -0.32 9.08
CA ALA A 51 34.30 0.45 7.85
C ALA A 51 33.04 -0.03 7.10
N GLU A 52 32.81 -1.35 7.08
CA GLU A 52 31.60 -1.93 6.50
C GLU A 52 30.33 -1.53 7.28
N GLU A 53 30.39 -1.57 8.62
CA GLU A 53 29.30 -1.12 9.48
C GLU A 53 28.99 0.38 9.32
N ASN A 54 30.02 1.22 9.17
CA ASN A 54 29.85 2.64 8.86
C ASN A 54 29.17 2.84 7.50
N HIS A 55 29.60 2.13 6.46
CA HIS A 55 28.97 2.19 5.14
C HIS A 55 27.52 1.70 5.19
N ARG A 56 27.21 0.67 5.99
CA ARG A 56 25.84 0.19 6.21
C ARG A 56 24.96 1.28 6.83
N ARG A 57 25.44 1.92 7.89
CA ARG A 57 24.73 3.03 8.54
C ARG A 57 24.51 4.21 7.60
N GLU A 58 25.50 4.55 6.80
CA GLU A 58 25.40 5.65 5.83
C GLU A 58 24.36 5.36 4.73
N ARG A 59 24.33 4.13 4.20
CA ARG A 59 23.31 3.71 3.23
C ARG A 59 21.90 3.80 3.82
N LYS A 60 21.69 3.29 5.05
CA LYS A 60 20.40 3.37 5.74
C LYS A 60 19.97 4.82 5.99
N ARG A 61 20.90 5.67 6.43
CA ARG A 61 20.66 7.11 6.64
C ARG A 61 20.22 7.80 5.35
N LYS A 62 20.92 7.56 4.24
CA LYS A 62 20.58 8.11 2.93
C LYS A 62 19.20 7.66 2.45
N ALA A 63 18.87 6.38 2.60
CA ALA A 63 17.55 5.85 2.24
C ALA A 63 16.43 6.51 3.06
N LEU A 64 16.60 6.63 4.37
CA LEU A 64 15.63 7.28 5.25
C LEU A 64 15.46 8.77 4.94
N LEU A 65 16.55 9.49 4.65
CA LEU A 65 16.49 10.90 4.24
C LEU A 65 15.74 11.07 2.91
N LYS A 66 15.95 10.17 1.94
CA LYS A 66 15.21 10.20 0.67
C LYS A 66 13.72 9.97 0.90
N ILE A 67 13.36 8.99 1.73
CA ILE A 67 11.96 8.72 2.07
C ILE A 67 11.32 9.92 2.78
N LYS A 68 12.03 10.51 3.76
CA LYS A 68 11.59 11.72 4.47
C LYS A 68 11.34 12.87 3.49
N GLY A 69 12.26 13.10 2.55
CA GLY A 69 12.11 14.14 1.53
C GLY A 69 10.85 13.96 0.69
N ARG A 70 10.61 12.74 0.19
CA ARG A 70 9.39 12.43 -0.57
C ARG A 70 8.11 12.70 0.22
N TYR A 71 8.04 12.26 1.48
CA TYR A 71 6.86 12.51 2.30
C TYR A 71 6.69 14.00 2.63
N GLN A 72 7.77 14.77 2.76
CA GLN A 72 7.68 16.22 2.96
C GLN A 72 7.13 16.93 1.73
N GLU A 73 7.57 16.56 0.54
CA GLU A 73 7.05 17.08 -0.73
C GLU A 73 5.56 16.74 -0.90
N GLU A 74 5.20 15.49 -0.61
CA GLU A 74 3.82 15.02 -0.67
C GLU A 74 2.92 15.78 0.33
N LEU A 75 3.35 15.92 1.59
CA LEU A 75 2.63 16.71 2.59
C LEU A 75 2.42 18.16 2.15
N ALA A 76 3.43 18.79 1.55
CA ALA A 76 3.32 20.16 1.04
C ALA A 76 2.29 20.26 -0.10
N LEU A 77 2.23 19.24 -0.98
CA LEU A 77 1.23 19.16 -2.03
C LEU A 77 -0.19 18.99 -1.47
N TRP A 78 -0.37 18.09 -0.48
CA TRP A 78 -1.64 17.89 0.20
C TRP A 78 -2.13 19.16 0.90
N GLU A 79 -1.22 19.89 1.56
CA GLU A 79 -1.53 21.15 2.22
C GLU A 79 -1.94 22.23 1.19
N HIS A 80 -1.24 22.31 0.06
CA HIS A 80 -1.60 23.21 -1.03
C HIS A 80 -3.00 22.91 -1.58
N LEU A 81 -3.29 21.65 -1.93
CA LEU A 81 -4.59 21.21 -2.44
C LEU A 81 -5.72 21.49 -1.43
N SER A 82 -5.49 21.17 -0.15
CA SER A 82 -6.44 21.45 0.93
C SER A 82 -6.77 22.94 1.02
N ASN A 83 -5.75 23.80 0.96
CA ASN A 83 -5.93 25.24 0.99
C ASN A 83 -6.70 25.76 -0.23
N THR A 84 -6.41 25.23 -1.42
CA THR A 84 -7.16 25.57 -2.65
C THR A 84 -8.63 25.15 -2.55
N CYS A 85 -8.90 23.92 -2.11
CA CYS A 85 -10.26 23.43 -1.89
C CYS A 85 -11.02 24.31 -0.89
N ARG A 86 -10.38 24.70 0.21
CA ARG A 86 -10.96 25.60 1.20
C ARG A 86 -11.27 26.98 0.61
N ALA A 87 -10.34 27.56 -0.13
CA ALA A 87 -10.54 28.85 -0.78
C ALA A 87 -11.69 28.83 -1.81
N MET A 88 -11.82 27.73 -2.57
CA MET A 88 -12.97 27.55 -3.48
C MET A 88 -14.28 27.46 -2.71
N GLN A 89 -14.30 26.73 -1.59
CA GLN A 89 -15.48 26.60 -0.75
C GLN A 89 -15.89 27.93 -0.11
N GLU A 90 -14.93 28.72 0.36
CA GLU A 90 -15.16 30.08 0.89
C GLU A 90 -15.74 31.00 -0.18
N LYS A 91 -15.14 31.04 -1.37
CA LYS A 91 -15.69 31.81 -2.51
C LYS A 91 -17.11 31.39 -2.88
N ALA A 92 -17.39 30.08 -2.88
CA ALA A 92 -18.73 29.58 -3.16
C ALA A 92 -19.75 30.06 -2.11
N ARG A 93 -19.37 30.07 -0.82
CA ARG A 93 -20.20 30.61 0.27
C ARG A 93 -20.41 32.12 0.14
N GLU A 94 -19.37 32.88 -0.19
CA GLU A 94 -19.47 34.32 -0.42
C GLU A 94 -20.47 34.65 -1.53
N LEU A 95 -20.38 33.95 -2.67
CA LEU A 95 -21.30 34.11 -3.79
C LEU A 95 -22.75 33.74 -3.42
N GLN A 96 -22.96 32.72 -2.58
CA GLN A 96 -24.29 32.38 -2.07
C GLN A 96 -24.85 33.51 -1.19
N LEU A 97 -24.04 34.04 -0.27
CA LEU A 97 -24.45 35.13 0.61
C LEU A 97 -24.75 36.42 -0.17
N GLU A 98 -23.96 36.74 -1.20
CA GLU A 98 -24.24 37.88 -2.08
C GLU A 98 -25.56 37.71 -2.83
N ARG A 99 -25.83 36.53 -3.40
CA ARG A 99 -27.12 36.23 -4.05
C ARG A 99 -28.30 36.34 -3.09
N GLU A 100 -28.15 35.87 -1.86
CA GLU A 100 -29.20 36.01 -0.83
C GLU A 100 -29.48 37.48 -0.50
N LYS A 101 -28.43 38.29 -0.29
CA LYS A 101 -28.57 39.74 -0.05
C LYS A 101 -29.19 40.48 -1.24
N GLU A 102 -28.83 40.12 -2.46
CA GLU A 102 -29.45 40.68 -3.67
C GLU A 102 -30.93 40.29 -3.76
N ARG A 103 -31.27 39.04 -3.45
CA ARG A 103 -32.65 38.57 -3.42
C ARG A 103 -33.49 39.28 -2.35
N GLU A 104 -32.95 39.48 -1.15
CA GLU A 104 -33.63 40.23 -0.08
C GLU A 104 -33.84 41.71 -0.43
N ARG A 105 -32.86 42.35 -1.09
CA ARG A 105 -33.00 43.72 -1.61
C ARG A 105 -34.05 43.80 -2.72
N ALA A 106 -34.05 42.87 -3.66
CA ALA A 106 -35.07 42.80 -4.71
C ALA A 106 -36.47 42.55 -4.13
N SER A 107 -36.57 41.67 -3.11
CA SER A 107 -37.82 41.38 -2.42
C SER A 107 -38.37 42.56 -1.60
N SER A 108 -37.51 43.51 -1.20
CA SER A 108 -37.91 44.74 -0.50
C SER A 108 -38.44 45.83 -1.45
N LEU A 109 -38.23 45.68 -2.77
CA LEU A 109 -38.64 46.61 -3.82
C LEU A 109 -39.86 46.14 -4.62
N SER A 110 -40.22 44.85 -4.56
CA SER A 110 -41.31 44.27 -5.36
C SER A 110 -42.64 44.27 -4.60
N GLY A 111 -43.36 45.39 -4.70
CA GLY A 111 -44.78 45.52 -4.36
C GLY A 111 -45.73 45.20 -5.53
N SER A 112 -45.38 44.26 -6.42
CA SER A 112 -46.19 43.88 -7.60
C SER A 112 -46.12 42.36 -7.81
N ALA A 113 -46.82 41.63 -6.95
CA ALA A 113 -46.41 40.29 -6.52
C ALA A 113 -46.89 39.06 -7.31
N ASP A 114 -47.68 39.19 -8.38
CA ASP A 114 -48.31 37.98 -8.97
C ASP A 114 -47.53 37.34 -10.14
N GLU A 115 -46.90 38.15 -11.00
CA GLU A 115 -46.10 37.65 -12.15
C GLU A 115 -44.66 37.24 -11.76
N GLU A 116 -44.11 37.83 -10.70
CA GLU A 116 -42.71 37.60 -10.28
C GLU A 116 -42.57 36.31 -9.45
N LEU A 117 -43.62 35.88 -8.74
CA LEU A 117 -43.65 34.62 -8.00
C LEU A 117 -43.68 33.40 -8.93
N ASP A 118 -44.40 33.48 -10.05
CA ASP A 118 -44.48 32.37 -11.00
C ASP A 118 -43.16 32.20 -11.77
N ARG A 119 -42.49 33.32 -12.08
CA ARG A 119 -41.15 33.33 -12.66
C ARG A 119 -40.08 32.83 -11.69
N GLN A 120 -40.13 33.23 -10.41
CA GLN A 120 -39.25 32.69 -9.37
C GLN A 120 -39.49 31.19 -9.19
N ARG A 121 -40.74 30.74 -9.11
CA ARG A 121 -41.07 29.32 -8.92
C ARG A 121 -40.56 28.45 -10.07
N SER A 122 -40.64 28.96 -11.31
CA SER A 122 -40.04 28.33 -12.48
C SER A 122 -38.50 28.27 -12.41
N ASP A 123 -37.85 29.34 -11.93
CA ASP A 123 -36.39 29.42 -11.83
C ASP A 123 -35.83 28.53 -10.70
N PHE A 124 -36.56 28.45 -9.58
CA PHE A 124 -36.32 27.51 -8.48
C PHE A 124 -36.52 26.07 -8.90
N GLY A 125 -37.58 25.77 -9.67
CA GLY A 125 -37.79 24.44 -10.27
C GLY A 125 -36.59 24.01 -11.11
N SER A 126 -36.15 24.89 -12.03
CA SER A 126 -34.99 24.60 -12.88
C SER A 126 -33.68 24.39 -12.10
N THR A 127 -33.53 25.06 -10.95
CA THR A 127 -32.35 24.91 -10.08
C THR A 127 -32.39 23.60 -9.32
N ILE A 128 -33.56 23.21 -8.81
CA ILE A 128 -33.77 21.92 -8.15
C ILE A 128 -33.53 20.78 -9.13
N ASP A 129 -34.06 20.88 -10.35
CA ASP A 129 -33.85 19.86 -11.39
C ASP A 129 -32.37 19.71 -11.76
N LYS A 130 -31.62 20.82 -11.83
CA LYS A 130 -30.16 20.78 -12.04
C LYS A 130 -29.42 20.12 -10.87
N LEU A 131 -29.81 20.41 -9.63
CA LEU A 131 -29.21 19.80 -8.44
C LEU A 131 -29.54 18.30 -8.35
N LEU A 132 -30.76 17.91 -8.75
CA LEU A 132 -31.18 16.52 -8.84
C LEU A 132 -30.32 15.77 -9.88
N LEU A 133 -30.20 16.32 -11.09
CA LEU A 133 -29.34 15.76 -12.15
C LEU A 133 -27.89 15.63 -11.70
N GLN A 134 -27.38 16.61 -10.94
CA GLN A 134 -26.03 16.55 -10.39
C GLN A 134 -25.89 15.45 -9.33
N ALA A 135 -26.89 15.29 -8.45
CA ALA A 135 -26.91 14.24 -7.44
C ALA A 135 -26.99 12.85 -8.08
N GLU A 136 -27.83 12.66 -9.10
CA GLU A 136 -27.92 11.40 -9.87
C GLU A 136 -26.59 11.07 -10.58
N ALA A 137 -25.91 12.08 -11.14
CA ALA A 137 -24.59 11.89 -11.75
C ALA A 137 -23.50 11.53 -10.72
N GLN A 138 -23.56 12.12 -9.52
CA GLN A 138 -22.67 11.76 -8.42
C GLN A 138 -22.95 10.36 -7.88
N GLU A 139 -24.22 9.95 -7.79
CA GLU A 139 -24.61 8.60 -7.40
C GLU A 139 -24.05 7.57 -8.39
N ALA A 140 -24.13 7.83 -9.69
CA ALA A 140 -23.55 6.95 -10.71
C ALA A 140 -22.03 6.79 -10.52
N LEU A 141 -21.30 7.89 -10.29
CA LEU A 141 -19.86 7.83 -10.00
C LEU A 141 -19.53 7.07 -8.72
N ILE A 142 -20.32 7.27 -7.66
CA ILE A 142 -20.14 6.54 -6.39
C ILE A 142 -20.34 5.05 -6.62
N ASN A 143 -21.40 4.66 -7.31
CA ASN A 143 -21.65 3.26 -7.65
C ASN A 143 -20.53 2.65 -8.50
N ASP A 144 -20.01 3.39 -9.49
CA ASP A 144 -18.89 2.93 -10.30
C ASP A 144 -17.62 2.69 -9.47
N VAL A 145 -17.31 3.60 -8.54
CA VAL A 145 -16.16 3.45 -7.63
C VAL A 145 -16.38 2.29 -6.65
N SER A 146 -17.59 2.15 -6.09
CA SER A 146 -17.95 1.01 -5.24
C SER A 146 -17.77 -0.33 -5.96
N ASN A 147 -18.26 -0.44 -7.19
CA ASN A 147 -18.08 -1.65 -8.01
C ASN A 147 -16.59 -1.95 -8.24
N LEU A 148 -15.76 -0.93 -8.49
CA LEU A 148 -14.32 -1.13 -8.66
C LEU A 148 -13.65 -1.60 -7.36
N CYS A 149 -14.08 -1.10 -6.20
CA CYS A 149 -13.63 -1.57 -4.91
C CYS A 149 -14.02 -3.05 -4.68
N ASP A 150 -15.25 -3.44 -5.00
CA ASP A 150 -15.70 -4.82 -4.87
C ASP A 150 -14.87 -5.78 -5.74
N VAL A 151 -14.59 -5.40 -6.99
CA VAL A 151 -13.71 -6.17 -7.88
C VAL A 151 -12.28 -6.26 -7.33
N ALA A 152 -11.75 -5.16 -6.78
CA ALA A 152 -10.42 -5.15 -6.19
C ALA A 152 -10.33 -6.04 -4.94
N GLU A 153 -11.37 -6.04 -4.11
CA GLU A 153 -11.50 -6.92 -2.94
C GLU A 153 -11.54 -8.39 -3.39
N GLU A 154 -12.33 -8.72 -4.41
CA GLU A 154 -12.42 -10.07 -4.96
C GLU A 154 -11.07 -10.56 -5.48
N LEU A 155 -10.39 -9.76 -6.31
CA LEU A 155 -9.05 -10.11 -6.82
C LEU A 155 -8.02 -10.29 -5.71
N SER A 156 -8.06 -9.42 -4.69
CA SER A 156 -7.15 -9.51 -3.55
C SER A 156 -7.42 -10.77 -2.73
N SER A 157 -8.69 -11.11 -2.51
CA SER A 157 -9.09 -12.32 -1.79
C SER A 157 -8.64 -13.59 -2.53
N VAL A 158 -8.81 -13.64 -3.86
CA VAL A 158 -8.38 -14.77 -4.69
C VAL A 158 -6.86 -14.93 -4.64
N GLN A 159 -6.11 -13.83 -4.73
CA GLN A 159 -4.65 -13.88 -4.65
C GLN A 159 -4.17 -14.33 -3.25
N GLU A 160 -4.82 -13.86 -2.19
CA GLU A 160 -4.51 -14.26 -0.82
C GLU A 160 -4.76 -15.75 -0.62
N GLU A 161 -5.92 -16.26 -1.05
CA GLU A 161 -6.26 -17.68 -0.94
C GLU A 161 -5.33 -18.55 -1.79
N GLN A 162 -4.94 -18.09 -2.99
CA GLN A 162 -3.96 -18.78 -3.82
C GLN A 162 -2.59 -18.87 -3.12
N LEU A 163 -2.15 -17.79 -2.48
CA LEU A 163 -0.88 -17.78 -1.74
C LEU A 163 -0.96 -18.73 -0.54
N LYS A 164 -2.07 -18.69 0.23
CA LYS A 164 -2.31 -19.61 1.35
C LYS A 164 -2.24 -21.07 0.89
N GLN A 165 -2.93 -21.41 -0.20
CA GLN A 165 -2.90 -22.75 -0.79
C GLN A 165 -1.48 -23.14 -1.21
N SER A 166 -0.76 -22.26 -1.91
CA SER A 166 0.64 -22.53 -2.31
C SER A 166 1.57 -22.79 -1.13
N LEU A 167 1.34 -22.13 0.00
CA LEU A 167 2.09 -22.34 1.23
C LEU A 167 1.73 -23.68 1.89
N PHE A 168 0.44 -24.04 1.90
CA PHE A 168 -0.05 -25.29 2.48
C PHE A 168 0.32 -26.52 1.66
N ASP A 169 0.48 -26.37 0.35
CA ASP A 169 0.88 -27.45 -0.56
C ASP A 169 2.39 -27.77 -0.51
N LEU A 170 3.18 -27.01 0.25
CA LEU A 170 4.61 -27.29 0.39
C LEU A 170 4.83 -28.59 1.20
N PRO A 171 5.65 -29.54 0.70
CA PRO A 171 5.83 -30.86 1.30
C PRO A 171 6.55 -30.83 2.66
N VAL A 172 7.07 -29.66 3.07
CA VAL A 172 7.68 -29.44 4.39
C VAL A 172 6.61 -29.43 5.50
N TRP A 173 5.38 -29.08 5.17
CA TRP A 173 4.27 -29.07 6.11
C TRP A 173 3.48 -30.37 5.94
N ALA A 174 3.49 -31.24 6.95
CA ALA A 174 2.74 -32.50 6.89
C ALA A 174 1.21 -32.24 6.85
N SER A 175 0.66 -31.65 7.92
CA SER A 175 -0.71 -31.10 7.95
C SER A 175 -0.64 -29.68 8.51
N PRO A 176 -0.40 -28.66 7.67
CA PRO A 176 -0.26 -27.29 8.15
C PRO A 176 -1.51 -26.76 8.84
N GLN A 177 -2.71 -27.24 8.46
CA GLN A 177 -3.96 -26.87 9.13
C GLN A 177 -4.02 -27.39 10.57
N GLU A 178 -3.62 -28.64 10.81
CA GLU A 178 -3.52 -29.19 12.17
C GLU A 178 -2.44 -28.49 13.00
N LEU A 179 -1.30 -28.15 12.39
CA LEU A 179 -0.24 -27.41 13.06
C LEU A 179 -0.72 -26.01 13.51
N MET A 180 -1.39 -25.28 12.63
CA MET A 180 -1.94 -23.96 12.96
C MET A 180 -3.04 -24.07 14.03
N ALA A 181 -3.93 -25.05 13.92
CA ALA A 181 -4.96 -25.31 14.92
C ALA A 181 -4.34 -25.62 16.29
N ALA A 182 -3.34 -26.51 16.35
CA ALA A 182 -2.63 -26.85 17.58
C ALA A 182 -1.94 -25.62 18.20
N LEU A 183 -1.28 -24.77 17.39
CA LEU A 183 -0.63 -23.55 17.88
C LEU A 183 -1.65 -22.52 18.38
N CYS A 184 -2.79 -22.37 17.70
CA CYS A 184 -3.87 -21.49 18.13
C CYS A 184 -4.53 -21.97 19.43
N ASP A 185 -4.77 -23.27 19.56
CA ASP A 185 -5.33 -23.88 20.77
C ASP A 185 -4.34 -23.80 21.94
N GLU A 186 -3.04 -23.99 21.71
CA GLU A 186 -2.00 -23.87 22.73
C GLU A 186 -1.87 -22.42 23.25
N LEU A 187 -2.01 -21.42 22.36
CA LEU A 187 -2.04 -20.01 22.72
C LEU A 187 -3.30 -19.64 23.52
N ASN A 188 -4.45 -20.21 23.15
CA ASN A 188 -5.71 -19.99 23.88
C ASN A 188 -5.70 -20.70 25.24
N CYS A 189 -5.16 -21.92 25.34
CA CYS A 189 -4.92 -22.60 26.62
C CYS A 189 -3.97 -21.83 27.54
N LYS A 190 -2.87 -21.27 26.99
CA LYS A 190 -1.93 -20.43 27.76
C LYS A 190 -2.59 -19.14 28.27
N LYS A 191 -3.45 -18.50 27.46
CA LYS A 191 -4.25 -17.33 27.88
C LYS A 191 -5.23 -17.70 28.99
N GLN A 192 -5.87 -18.87 28.91
CA GLN A 192 -6.84 -19.33 29.90
C GLN A 192 -6.17 -19.76 31.22
N LEU A 193 -5.00 -20.40 31.16
CA LEU A 193 -4.16 -20.67 32.34
C LEU A 193 -3.65 -19.38 33.00
N CYS A 194 -3.27 -18.36 32.22
CA CYS A 194 -2.89 -17.04 32.76
C CYS A 194 -4.06 -16.34 33.46
N ALA A 195 -5.26 -16.39 32.88
CA ALA A 195 -6.47 -15.84 33.49
C ALA A 195 -6.90 -16.59 34.76
N THR A 196 -6.71 -17.91 34.81
CA THR A 196 -7.06 -18.74 35.99
C THR A 196 -6.01 -18.61 37.10
N CYS A 197 -4.73 -18.41 36.76
CA CYS A 197 -3.67 -18.12 37.73
C CYS A 197 -3.77 -16.71 38.35
N GLN A 198 -4.41 -15.75 37.69
CA GLN A 198 -4.72 -14.44 38.28
C GLN A 198 -5.85 -14.48 39.33
N ILE A 199 -6.67 -15.55 39.37
CA ILE A 199 -7.74 -15.70 40.36
C ILE A 199 -7.25 -16.40 41.64
N PHE A 200 -6.10 -17.10 41.60
CA PHE A 200 -5.55 -17.81 42.76
C PHE A 200 -4.51 -17.01 43.57
N VAL A 201 -4.32 -15.72 43.26
CA VAL A 201 -3.57 -14.77 44.09
C VAL A 201 -4.55 -13.71 44.61
N MET A 202 -5.45 -14.13 45.48
CA MET A 202 -6.11 -13.29 46.49
C MET A 202 -6.30 -14.09 47.76
#